data_AF-A0A397ILF8-F1
#
_entry.id   AF-A0A397ILF8-F1
#
_cell.length_a   1.000
_cell.length_b   1.000
_cell.length_c   1.000
_cell.angle_alpha   90.00
_cell.angle_beta   90.00
_cell.angle_gamma   90.00
#
_symmetry.space_group_name_H-M   'P 1'
#
loop_
_entity.id
_entity.type
_entity.pdbx_description
1 polymer ?
#
loop_
_entity_poly.entity_id
_entity_poly.type
_entity_poly.pdbx_seq_one_letter_code
_entity_poly.pdbx_strand_id
1 'polypeptide(L)'
;MDLLKDTKDLLYEIEEVEQDDGVAHIDLHGYSVMDAQKWVNRIIKSFYSNQNCNSIFFITGRGKHVNNNGMRGTLFKLFPQWLEDQNISHMIDECKPQIGAYVVILKTSVNKNLKSRLSLKHEVLYSLAEMGISSYQFYLGVKYYKGKGIKKDDKEAAKWFRKAAEQGISSAQLMLGFLYMLGMGVRQNSQEALRWYLKAAEQKNSMAMKNISMYHLTQKDYQQAKDWFHKAFEAGNADSANQIGIMYKFGIGISSDLQKAEEWYRKAAEAGSIHGKVNLGTCLLKIREKEKEGIKLIREAAIEGLADAQNYLGEAYFQGHGVSQDLDEAKKWWLKSAAQNAGEYSGRAQYSLGALTEDFEESLSWYEKAADNDIKVAQEELARIYRFKDEVKAFEFYKKAASDTKHYGYTEKGIPYAQYSLGECYEFGFLKVDKNLKKALKWYKEAAKQEYFPALARLGFIQKIQEKNLTLTQIQKKLKRINSLPTTEELNIHIINGAFFYPVIETSHDQNKRIMDPQVMKVPTSFKIIVTLISLLLLLIISYILTSLLLYILISFN
;
A
#
# COMPACT_ATOMS: atom_id res chain seq x y z
N MET A 1 7.39 3.02 5.52
CA MET A 1 6.66 4.27 5.84
C MET A 1 5.19 4.10 5.48
N ASP A 2 4.84 3.80 4.22
CA ASP A 2 3.42 3.53 3.88
C ASP A 2 2.91 2.17 4.43
N LEU A 3 3.73 1.11 4.48
CA LEU A 3 3.37 -0.13 5.21
C LEU A 3 3.26 0.01 6.75
N LEU A 4 3.74 1.13 7.33
CA LEU A 4 3.53 1.46 8.75
C LEU A 4 2.28 2.35 8.93
N LYS A 5 1.72 2.92 7.85
CA LYS A 5 0.45 3.66 7.86
C LYS A 5 -0.78 2.74 7.87
N ASP A 6 -0.64 1.47 7.45
CA ASP A 6 -1.70 0.45 7.55
C ASP A 6 -1.94 -0.04 9.00
N THR A 7 -1.50 0.74 9.99
CA THR A 7 -1.96 0.62 11.38
C THR A 7 -3.43 1.00 11.57
N LYS A 8 -4.14 1.35 10.48
CA LYS A 8 -5.59 1.56 10.46
C LYS A 8 -6.37 0.27 10.75
N ASP A 9 -5.90 -0.88 10.25
CA ASP A 9 -6.54 -2.19 10.50
C ASP A 9 -6.30 -2.68 11.93
N LEU A 10 -5.16 -2.28 12.51
CA LEU A 10 -4.79 -2.52 13.91
C LEU A 10 -5.76 -1.88 14.91
N LEU A 11 -6.52 -0.88 14.44
CA LEU A 11 -7.53 -0.18 15.23
C LEU A 11 -8.93 -0.78 15.07
N TYR A 12 -9.16 -1.59 14.04
CA TYR A 12 -10.40 -2.33 13.78
C TYR A 12 -10.48 -3.59 14.65
N GLU A 13 -9.37 -4.33 14.85
CA GLU A 13 -9.34 -5.42 15.85
C GLU A 13 -9.53 -4.91 17.29
N ILE A 14 -9.20 -3.64 17.56
CA ILE A 14 -9.49 -2.98 18.85
C ILE A 14 -10.98 -2.59 18.95
N GLU A 15 -11.70 -2.43 17.84
CA GLU A 15 -13.15 -2.20 17.83
C GLU A 15 -13.94 -3.46 18.26
N GLU A 16 -13.38 -4.67 18.20
CA GLU A 16 -14.04 -5.85 18.80
C GLU A 16 -14.01 -5.82 20.34
N VAL A 17 -13.12 -5.05 20.97
CA VAL A 17 -13.21 -4.75 22.41
C VAL A 17 -14.27 -3.66 22.70
N GLU A 18 -14.81 -2.98 21.67
CA GLU A 18 -15.93 -2.04 21.81
C GLU A 18 -17.29 -2.76 21.98
N GLN A 19 -17.34 -4.10 22.05
CA GLN A 19 -18.57 -4.88 22.30
C GLN A 19 -18.75 -5.35 23.75
N ASP A 20 -18.58 -4.45 24.74
CA ASP A 20 -19.24 -4.68 26.04
C ASP A 20 -20.00 -3.42 26.48
N ASP A 21 -21.31 -3.62 26.65
CA ASP A 21 -22.38 -2.64 26.53
C ASP A 21 -22.39 -1.58 27.65
N GLY A 22 -21.77 -0.41 27.44
CA GLY A 22 -22.02 0.77 28.30
C GLY A 22 -21.65 0.59 29.79
N VAL A 23 -20.88 -0.45 30.12
CA VAL A 23 -20.49 -0.85 31.46
C VAL A 23 -19.01 -0.50 31.68
N ALA A 24 -18.68 0.12 32.80
CA ALA A 24 -17.29 0.38 33.16
C ALA A 24 -16.65 -0.86 33.81
N HIS A 25 -15.71 -1.53 33.13
CA HIS A 25 -15.01 -2.70 33.66
C HIS A 25 -13.76 -2.31 34.47
N ILE A 26 -13.84 -2.45 35.78
CA ILE A 26 -12.77 -2.16 36.73
C ILE A 26 -12.14 -3.46 37.19
N ASP A 27 -10.91 -3.73 36.75
CA ASP A 27 -10.15 -4.86 37.29
C ASP A 27 -9.46 -4.47 38.61
N LEU A 28 -9.81 -5.17 39.69
CA LEU A 28 -9.20 -5.01 41.01
C LEU A 28 -8.11 -6.07 41.26
N HIS A 29 -7.80 -6.93 40.30
CA HIS A 29 -6.75 -7.94 40.44
C HIS A 29 -5.40 -7.25 40.59
N GLY A 30 -4.58 -7.71 41.55
CA GLY A 30 -3.29 -7.10 41.83
C GLY A 30 -3.35 -5.81 42.65
N TYR A 31 -4.46 -5.49 43.32
CA TYR A 31 -4.52 -4.45 44.35
C TYR A 31 -4.47 -5.04 45.77
N SER A 32 -3.87 -4.33 46.72
CA SER A 32 -4.06 -4.63 48.13
C SER A 32 -5.54 -4.43 48.51
N VAL A 33 -6.01 -5.07 49.59
CA VAL A 33 -7.40 -4.91 50.07
C VAL A 33 -7.75 -3.45 50.32
N MET A 34 -6.86 -2.72 51.00
CA MET A 34 -7.06 -1.31 51.33
C MET A 34 -7.09 -0.42 50.08
N ASP A 35 -6.22 -0.70 49.12
CA ASP A 35 -6.17 0.09 47.89
C ASP A 35 -7.43 -0.19 47.06
N ALA A 36 -7.79 -1.45 46.86
CA ALA A 36 -9.01 -1.82 46.14
C ALA A 36 -10.27 -1.16 46.73
N GLN A 37 -10.43 -1.14 48.06
CA GLN A 37 -11.56 -0.49 48.72
C GLN A 37 -11.59 1.03 48.49
N LYS A 38 -10.44 1.71 48.66
CA LYS A 38 -10.33 3.15 48.40
C LYS A 38 -10.68 3.48 46.95
N TRP A 39 -10.29 2.62 46.03
CA TRP A 39 -10.57 2.74 44.61
C TRP A 39 -12.04 2.57 44.28
N VAL A 40 -12.69 1.53 44.81
CA VAL A 40 -14.14 1.32 44.67
C VAL A 40 -14.92 2.55 45.13
N ASN A 41 -14.57 3.11 46.29
CA ASN A 41 -15.18 4.33 46.80
C ASN A 41 -15.02 5.54 45.86
N ARG A 42 -13.82 5.75 45.31
CA ARG A 42 -13.56 6.87 44.40
C ARG A 42 -14.31 6.71 43.07
N ILE A 43 -14.33 5.50 42.54
CA ILE A 43 -15.00 5.17 41.27
C ILE A 43 -16.50 5.40 41.41
N ILE A 44 -17.12 4.84 42.45
CA ILE A 44 -18.58 4.98 42.66
C ILE A 44 -18.96 6.46 42.84
N LYS A 45 -18.21 7.24 43.62
CA LYS A 45 -18.44 8.69 43.77
C LYS A 45 -18.34 9.43 42.43
N SER A 46 -17.27 9.18 41.66
CA SER A 46 -17.05 9.84 40.38
C SER A 46 -18.16 9.55 39.37
N PHE A 47 -18.57 8.29 39.25
CA PHE A 47 -19.63 7.89 38.33
C PHE A 47 -21.01 8.39 38.77
N TYR A 48 -21.30 8.38 40.08
CA TYR A 48 -22.54 8.91 40.64
C TYR A 48 -22.68 10.42 40.42
N SER A 49 -21.65 11.21 40.74
CA SER A 49 -21.67 12.68 40.58
C SER A 49 -21.84 13.11 39.12
N ASN A 50 -21.37 12.30 38.17
CA ASN A 50 -21.42 12.63 36.75
C ASN A 50 -22.75 12.26 36.08
N GLN A 51 -23.64 11.48 36.71
CA GLN A 51 -24.95 11.04 36.19
C GLN A 51 -24.93 10.39 34.78
N ASN A 52 -23.79 9.89 34.30
CA ASN A 52 -23.60 9.42 32.91
C ASN A 52 -23.39 7.90 32.77
N CYS A 53 -23.40 7.16 33.87
CA CYS A 53 -23.26 5.71 33.88
C CYS A 53 -24.12 5.15 35.00
N ASN A 54 -24.86 4.11 34.68
CA ASN A 54 -25.82 3.44 35.54
C ASN A 54 -25.31 2.07 36.03
N SER A 55 -24.21 1.54 35.48
CA SER A 55 -23.65 0.26 35.92
C SER A 55 -22.12 0.17 35.79
N ILE A 56 -21.46 -0.39 36.80
CA ILE A 56 -20.01 -0.58 36.89
C ILE A 56 -19.73 -2.06 37.15
N PHE A 57 -18.83 -2.67 36.40
CA PHE A 57 -18.43 -4.06 36.55
C PHE A 57 -17.06 -4.14 37.23
N PHE A 58 -17.02 -4.57 38.48
CA PHE A 58 -15.78 -4.75 39.24
C PHE A 58 -15.33 -6.21 39.18
N ILE A 59 -14.22 -6.47 38.49
CA ILE A 59 -13.57 -7.77 38.45
C ILE A 59 -12.77 -7.94 39.75
N THR A 60 -13.22 -8.87 40.60
CA THR A 60 -12.72 -9.04 41.97
C THR A 60 -12.01 -10.39 42.19
N GLY A 61 -12.16 -11.32 41.24
CA GLY A 61 -11.49 -12.61 41.16
C GLY A 61 -12.09 -13.68 42.08
N ARG A 62 -12.48 -14.85 41.55
CA ARG A 62 -12.93 -16.01 42.35
C ARG A 62 -11.82 -17.06 42.49
N GLY A 63 -11.78 -17.80 43.60
CA GLY A 63 -10.94 -19.01 43.65
C GLY A 63 -9.43 -18.72 43.66
N LYS A 64 -8.68 -19.14 42.62
CA LYS A 64 -7.18 -19.19 42.54
C LYS A 64 -6.45 -17.85 42.51
N HIS A 65 -7.15 -16.72 42.39
CA HIS A 65 -6.53 -15.40 42.29
C HIS A 65 -5.97 -14.90 43.61
N VAL A 66 -4.72 -14.43 43.59
CA VAL A 66 -3.94 -13.97 44.73
C VAL A 66 -3.72 -12.47 44.60
N ASN A 67 -4.02 -11.69 45.64
CA ASN A 67 -3.72 -10.25 45.66
C ASN A 67 -2.24 -9.98 45.98
N ASN A 68 -1.79 -8.72 45.93
CA ASN A 68 -0.38 -8.35 46.16
C ASN A 68 0.18 -8.76 47.53
N ASN A 69 -0.70 -9.13 48.47
CA ASN A 69 -0.33 -9.59 49.80
C ASN A 69 -0.38 -11.12 49.94
N GLY A 70 -0.48 -11.86 48.83
CA GLY A 70 -0.53 -13.32 48.87
C GLY A 70 -1.90 -13.90 49.24
N MET A 71 -2.94 -13.08 49.42
CA MET A 71 -4.25 -13.54 49.90
C MET A 71 -5.19 -13.89 48.75
N ARG A 72 -5.75 -15.10 48.82
CA ARG A 72 -6.49 -15.72 47.72
C ARG A 72 -8.00 -15.50 47.80
N GLY A 73 -8.59 -14.95 46.73
CA GLY A 73 -10.03 -14.69 46.62
C GLY A 73 -10.58 -13.65 47.61
N THR A 74 -9.70 -12.87 48.25
CA THR A 74 -10.05 -11.96 49.35
C THR A 74 -10.86 -10.76 48.88
N LEU A 75 -10.56 -10.20 47.71
CA LEU A 75 -11.26 -9.03 47.18
C LEU A 75 -12.73 -9.37 46.89
N PHE A 76 -13.00 -10.49 46.21
CA PHE A 76 -14.37 -10.96 45.97
C PHE A 76 -15.18 -11.18 47.25
N LYS A 77 -14.54 -11.68 48.32
CA LYS A 77 -15.23 -11.88 49.62
C LYS A 77 -15.57 -10.56 50.32
N LEU A 78 -14.67 -9.59 50.29
CA LEU A 78 -14.83 -8.32 51.01
C LEU A 78 -15.62 -7.27 50.23
N PHE A 79 -15.70 -7.41 48.90
CA PHE A 79 -16.30 -6.41 48.03
C PHE A 79 -17.72 -5.97 48.44
N PRO A 80 -18.66 -6.87 48.80
CA PRO A 80 -19.99 -6.44 49.24
C PRO A 80 -19.96 -5.52 50.46
N GLN A 81 -19.08 -5.79 51.43
CA GLN A 81 -18.96 -4.98 52.65
C GLN A 81 -18.46 -3.56 52.34
N TRP A 82 -17.68 -3.38 51.28
CA TRP A 82 -17.21 -2.05 50.87
C TRP A 82 -18.36 -1.17 50.38
N LEU A 83 -19.42 -1.76 49.81
CA LEU A 83 -20.58 -1.02 49.30
C LEU A 83 -21.50 -0.52 50.42
N GLU A 84 -21.33 -1.01 51.65
CA GLU A 84 -22.05 -0.55 52.84
C GLU A 84 -21.43 0.73 53.45
N ASP A 85 -20.28 1.18 52.93
CA ASP A 85 -19.64 2.43 53.36
C ASP A 85 -20.63 3.60 53.22
N GLN A 86 -20.88 4.30 54.34
CA GLN A 86 -21.83 5.41 54.43
C GLN A 86 -21.60 6.50 53.36
N ASN A 87 -20.35 6.62 52.88
CA ASN A 87 -19.97 7.59 51.86
C ASN A 87 -20.45 7.25 50.44
N ILE A 88 -20.81 6.00 50.15
CA ILE A 88 -21.21 5.54 48.82
C ILE A 88 -22.49 4.70 48.80
N SER A 89 -22.94 4.15 49.93
CA SER A 89 -24.11 3.25 49.98
C SER A 89 -25.40 3.92 49.48
N HIS A 90 -25.57 5.22 49.72
CA HIS A 90 -26.69 6.01 49.20
C HIS A 90 -26.65 6.21 47.68
N MET A 91 -25.51 5.99 47.04
CA MET A 91 -25.28 6.13 45.60
C MET A 91 -25.62 4.85 44.82
N ILE A 92 -25.77 3.73 45.51
CA ILE A 92 -25.91 2.39 44.92
C ILE A 92 -27.39 1.98 44.93
N ASP A 93 -27.86 1.50 43.78
CA ASP A 93 -29.21 0.95 43.59
C ASP A 93 -29.22 -0.55 43.86
N GLU A 94 -28.36 -1.28 43.16
CA GLU A 94 -28.30 -2.72 43.22
C GLU A 94 -26.86 -3.20 43.02
N CYS A 95 -26.49 -4.34 43.63
CA CYS A 95 -25.24 -5.02 43.35
C CYS A 95 -25.49 -6.49 43.03
N LYS A 96 -25.04 -6.96 41.86
CA LYS A 96 -25.20 -8.33 41.39
C LYS A 96 -23.86 -9.06 41.34
N PRO A 97 -23.68 -10.17 42.08
CA PRO A 97 -22.50 -11.00 41.92
C PRO A 97 -22.50 -11.68 40.56
N GLN A 98 -21.34 -11.73 39.93
CA GLN A 98 -21.04 -12.47 38.70
C GLN A 98 -19.86 -13.41 38.94
N ILE A 99 -19.54 -14.28 37.97
CA ILE A 99 -18.41 -15.21 38.10
C ILE A 99 -17.10 -14.42 38.22
N GLY A 100 -16.57 -14.29 39.45
CA GLY A 100 -15.33 -13.56 39.71
C GLY A 100 -15.45 -12.04 39.69
N ALA A 101 -16.67 -11.50 39.74
CA ALA A 101 -16.91 -10.07 39.64
C ALA A 101 -18.20 -9.63 40.36
N TYR A 102 -18.41 -8.32 40.44
CA TYR A 102 -19.64 -7.69 40.89
C TYR A 102 -20.06 -6.59 39.94
N VAL A 103 -21.33 -6.58 39.56
CA VAL A 103 -21.96 -5.44 38.86
C VAL A 103 -22.58 -4.54 39.91
N VAL A 104 -22.22 -3.26 39.93
CA VAL A 104 -22.78 -2.24 40.82
C VAL A 104 -23.61 -1.28 39.98
N ILE A 105 -24.90 -1.21 40.25
CA ILE A 105 -25.86 -0.32 39.61
C ILE A 105 -26.03 0.92 40.49
N LEU A 106 -25.98 2.12 39.91
CA LEU A 106 -26.03 3.38 40.64
C LEU A 106 -27.43 4.03 40.60
N LYS A 107 -27.81 4.71 41.69
CA LYS A 107 -29.05 5.50 41.83
C LYS A 107 -28.95 6.84 41.08
N THR A 108 -28.88 6.82 39.75
CA THR A 108 -28.83 8.04 38.93
C THR A 108 -30.19 8.38 38.32
N SER A 109 -30.57 9.67 38.28
CA SER A 109 -31.91 10.13 37.88
C SER A 109 -32.14 10.39 36.38
N VAL A 110 -31.35 9.82 35.45
CA VAL A 110 -31.48 10.16 34.01
C VAL A 110 -31.60 8.91 33.11
N ASN A 111 -32.81 8.76 32.53
CA ASN A 111 -33.20 8.07 31.30
C ASN A 111 -33.10 6.55 31.18
N LYS A 112 -34.26 5.89 31.32
CA LYS A 112 -34.58 4.52 30.87
C LYS A 112 -34.60 4.31 29.34
N ASN A 113 -34.22 5.31 28.52
CA ASN A 113 -34.39 5.29 27.05
C ASN A 113 -33.15 5.72 26.24
N LEU A 114 -31.93 5.51 26.75
CA LEU A 114 -30.72 5.69 25.95
C LEU A 114 -30.33 4.38 25.25
N LYS A 115 -30.89 4.17 24.05
CA LYS A 115 -30.42 3.18 23.08
C LYS A 115 -29.29 3.73 22.18
N SER A 116 -28.47 4.67 22.67
CA SER A 116 -27.38 5.26 21.90
C SER A 116 -26.05 5.31 22.68
N ARG A 117 -25.04 4.64 22.08
CA ARG A 117 -23.59 4.72 22.29
C ARG A 117 -23.12 5.73 23.34
N LEU A 118 -22.79 5.25 24.54
CA LEU A 118 -22.04 6.01 25.54
C LEU A 118 -20.58 5.54 25.53
N SER A 119 -19.75 6.20 24.72
CA SER A 119 -18.29 6.16 24.91
C SER A 119 -17.96 6.77 26.29
N LEU A 120 -17.07 6.14 27.08
CA LEU A 120 -16.63 6.72 28.36
C LEU A 120 -16.19 8.19 28.15
N LYS A 121 -16.86 9.14 28.82
CA LYS A 121 -16.49 10.57 28.75
C LYS A 121 -15.02 10.73 29.13
N HIS A 122 -14.32 11.64 28.45
CA HIS A 122 -12.86 11.79 28.60
C HIS A 122 -12.42 11.97 30.06
N GLU A 123 -13.15 12.75 30.85
CA GLU A 123 -12.84 13.03 32.26
C GLU A 123 -12.86 11.77 33.14
N VAL A 124 -13.83 10.88 32.92
CA VAL A 124 -13.95 9.61 33.65
C VAL A 124 -12.81 8.68 33.25
N LEU A 125 -12.52 8.58 31.95
CA LEU A 125 -11.41 7.78 31.43
C LEU A 125 -10.07 8.29 31.96
N TYR A 126 -9.88 9.61 31.97
CA TYR A 126 -8.70 10.27 32.51
C TYR A 126 -8.52 9.96 33.99
N SER A 127 -9.60 10.06 34.77
CA SER A 127 -9.58 9.74 36.20
C SER A 127 -9.16 8.29 36.43
N LEU A 128 -9.75 7.32 35.72
CA LEU A 128 -9.42 5.89 35.85
C LEU A 128 -7.97 5.58 35.44
N ALA A 129 -7.48 6.23 34.39
CA ALA A 129 -6.09 6.09 33.93
C ALA A 129 -5.08 6.70 34.92
N GLU A 130 -5.39 7.88 35.47
CA GLU A 130 -4.58 8.55 36.50
C GLU A 130 -4.55 7.75 37.80
N MET A 131 -5.63 7.07 38.15
CA MET A 131 -5.62 6.21 39.31
C MET A 131 -4.62 5.06 39.13
N GLY A 132 -4.33 4.61 37.91
CA GLY A 132 -3.28 3.62 37.65
C GLY A 132 -3.70 2.39 36.86
N ILE A 133 -4.98 2.25 36.47
CA ILE A 133 -5.47 1.03 35.81
C ILE A 133 -4.89 0.94 34.40
N SER A 134 -4.11 -0.09 34.16
CA SER A 134 -3.35 -0.30 32.92
C SER A 134 -4.21 -0.34 31.65
N SER A 135 -5.40 -0.95 31.70
CA SER A 135 -6.34 -0.98 30.57
C SER A 135 -6.86 0.41 30.20
N TYR A 136 -7.22 1.23 31.20
CA TYR A 136 -7.67 2.61 30.97
C TYR A 136 -6.53 3.54 30.55
N GLN A 137 -5.30 3.30 31.03
CA GLN A 137 -4.11 4.00 30.53
C GLN A 137 -3.87 3.67 29.06
N PHE A 138 -3.95 2.41 28.67
CA PHE A 138 -3.85 2.01 27.26
C PHE A 138 -4.95 2.70 26.43
N TYR A 139 -6.21 2.64 26.89
CA TYR A 139 -7.35 3.21 26.17
C TYR A 139 -7.26 4.73 26.04
N LEU A 140 -6.78 5.43 27.07
CA LEU A 140 -6.53 6.86 27.03
C LEU A 140 -5.40 7.21 26.04
N GLY A 141 -4.35 6.38 25.99
CA GLY A 141 -3.32 6.46 24.97
C GLY A 141 -3.89 6.37 23.56
N VAL A 142 -4.78 5.38 23.31
CA VAL A 142 -5.48 5.24 22.02
C VAL A 142 -6.34 6.48 21.71
N LYS A 143 -7.03 7.04 22.70
CA LYS A 143 -7.89 8.22 22.52
C LYS A 143 -7.08 9.45 22.10
N TYR A 144 -5.94 9.70 22.74
CA TYR A 144 -5.02 10.77 22.37
C TYR A 144 -4.37 10.53 21.00
N TYR A 145 -4.00 9.29 20.68
CA TYR A 145 -3.43 8.93 19.39
C TYR A 145 -4.42 9.13 18.22
N LYS A 146 -5.68 8.73 18.41
CA LYS A 146 -6.74 8.88 17.39
C LYS A 146 -7.31 10.29 17.32
N GLY A 147 -7.33 11.03 18.43
CA GLY A 147 -8.13 12.25 18.55
C GLY A 147 -9.66 11.99 18.55
N LYS A 148 -10.11 10.80 18.99
CA LYS A 148 -11.55 10.46 19.03
C LYS A 148 -12.21 11.20 20.20
N GLY A 149 -12.91 12.30 19.90
CA GLY A 149 -13.60 13.12 20.90
C GLY A 149 -12.70 14.01 21.76
N ILE A 150 -11.41 14.11 21.43
CA ILE A 150 -10.43 15.06 21.99
C ILE A 150 -9.43 15.46 20.89
N LYS A 151 -8.64 16.52 21.11
CA LYS A 151 -7.56 16.86 20.17
C LYS A 151 -6.51 15.74 20.17
N LYS A 152 -6.10 15.29 18.98
CA LYS A 152 -5.00 14.33 18.82
C LYS A 152 -3.72 14.90 19.45
N ASP A 153 -3.04 14.09 20.27
CA ASP A 153 -1.78 14.44 20.90
C ASP A 153 -0.90 13.19 21.07
N ASP A 154 0.08 13.03 20.19
CA ASP A 154 0.98 11.87 20.23
C ASP A 154 1.88 11.86 21.47
N LYS A 155 2.19 13.01 22.08
CA LYS A 155 3.02 13.09 23.29
C LYS A 155 2.26 12.54 24.49
N GLU A 156 0.99 12.94 24.66
CA GLU A 156 0.14 12.37 25.70
C GLU A 156 -0.14 10.88 25.43
N ALA A 157 -0.36 10.49 24.17
CA ALA A 157 -0.50 9.08 23.82
C ALA A 157 0.71 8.26 24.26
N ALA A 158 1.93 8.72 23.96
CA ALA A 158 3.17 8.05 24.36
C ALA A 158 3.32 7.92 25.88
N LYS A 159 2.95 8.96 26.63
CA LYS A 159 2.98 8.95 28.10
C LYS A 159 2.03 7.89 28.67
N TRP A 160 0.80 7.82 28.15
CA TRP A 160 -0.19 6.87 28.61
C TRP A 160 0.11 5.42 28.20
N PHE A 161 0.56 5.21 26.96
CA PHE A 161 1.05 3.90 26.54
C PHE A 161 2.25 3.44 27.35
N ARG A 162 3.17 4.34 27.73
CA ARG A 162 4.29 4.00 28.62
C ARG A 162 3.84 3.50 29.97
N LYS A 163 2.94 4.23 30.65
CA LYS A 163 2.40 3.79 31.95
C LYS A 163 1.75 2.40 31.84
N ALA A 164 0.98 2.13 30.78
CA ALA A 164 0.36 0.83 30.55
C ALA A 164 1.38 -0.28 30.16
N ALA A 165 2.38 0.06 29.35
CA ALA A 165 3.41 -0.86 28.87
C ALA A 165 4.35 -1.33 30.00
N GLU A 166 4.67 -0.43 30.93
CA GLU A 166 5.43 -0.72 32.15
C GLU A 166 4.69 -1.68 33.09
N GLN A 167 3.35 -1.68 33.04
CA GLN A 167 2.50 -2.65 33.74
C GLN A 167 2.27 -3.96 32.96
N GLY A 168 2.98 -4.16 31.85
CA GLY A 168 2.96 -5.42 31.12
C GLY A 168 1.90 -5.55 30.04
N ILE A 169 1.09 -4.52 29.74
CA ILE A 169 0.08 -4.63 28.67
C ILE A 169 0.76 -4.74 27.31
N SER A 170 0.69 -5.93 26.69
CA SER A 170 1.37 -6.24 25.43
C SER A 170 0.98 -5.30 24.28
N SER A 171 -0.30 -4.92 24.18
CA SER A 171 -0.78 -3.94 23.19
C SER A 171 -0.20 -2.54 23.43
N ALA A 172 0.01 -2.14 24.69
CA ALA A 172 0.64 -0.86 25.01
C ALA A 172 2.15 -0.88 24.70
N GLN A 173 2.82 -2.01 24.96
CA GLN A 173 4.21 -2.23 24.58
C GLN A 173 4.38 -2.17 23.05
N LEU A 174 3.49 -2.82 22.30
CA LEU A 174 3.42 -2.71 20.84
C LEU A 174 3.24 -1.26 20.38
N MET A 175 2.26 -0.54 20.93
CA MET A 175 1.99 0.85 20.55
C MET A 175 3.16 1.78 20.90
N LEU A 176 3.76 1.62 22.07
CA LEU A 176 4.92 2.43 22.45
C LEU A 176 6.13 2.15 21.55
N GLY A 177 6.36 0.89 21.17
CA GLY A 177 7.38 0.54 20.20
C GLY A 177 7.15 1.22 18.85
N PHE A 178 5.90 1.26 18.39
CA PHE A 178 5.50 1.95 17.16
C PHE A 178 5.73 3.46 17.22
N LEU A 179 5.39 4.11 18.34
CA LEU A 179 5.65 5.54 18.53
C LEU A 179 7.15 5.86 18.48
N TYR A 180 8.00 5.02 19.10
CA TYR A 180 9.45 5.17 19.01
C TYR A 180 10.00 4.93 17.60
N MET A 181 9.45 3.97 16.85
CA MET A 181 9.88 3.68 15.48
C MET A 181 9.66 4.87 14.56
N LEU A 182 8.53 5.57 14.72
CA LEU A 182 8.13 6.71 13.88
C LEU A 182 8.50 8.08 14.45
N GLY A 183 8.92 8.15 15.73
CA GLY A 183 9.18 9.43 16.40
C GLY A 183 7.92 10.26 16.67
N MET A 184 6.78 9.60 16.86
CA MET A 184 5.50 10.27 17.14
C MET A 184 5.34 10.46 18.65
N GLY A 185 5.33 11.72 19.10
CA GLY A 185 5.23 12.05 20.53
C GLY A 185 6.48 11.75 21.37
N VAL A 186 7.45 11.03 20.81
CA VAL A 186 8.76 10.70 21.39
C VAL A 186 9.86 10.92 20.36
N ARG A 187 11.10 11.11 20.80
CA ARG A 187 12.25 11.12 19.87
C ARG A 187 12.37 9.76 19.21
N GLN A 188 12.45 9.75 17.88
CA GLN A 188 12.61 8.51 17.10
C GLN A 188 13.81 7.69 17.60
N ASN A 189 13.58 6.42 17.90
CA ASN A 189 14.59 5.49 18.38
C ASN A 189 14.20 4.04 18.06
N SER A 190 14.81 3.48 17.02
CA SER A 190 14.52 2.12 16.56
C SER A 190 14.97 1.02 17.54
N GLN A 191 16.00 1.27 18.36
CA GLN A 191 16.45 0.32 19.39
C GLN A 191 15.46 0.25 20.57
N GLU A 192 14.94 1.40 21.01
CA GLU A 192 13.87 1.43 22.00
C GLU A 192 12.59 0.79 21.45
N ALA A 193 12.26 1.04 20.18
CA ALA A 193 11.14 0.36 19.52
C ALA A 193 11.28 -1.17 19.59
N LEU A 194 12.45 -1.69 19.20
CA LEU A 194 12.75 -3.12 19.26
C LEU A 194 12.61 -3.67 20.69
N ARG A 195 13.13 -2.97 21.71
CA ARG A 195 13.01 -3.40 23.12
C ARG A 195 11.55 -3.57 23.55
N TRP A 196 10.68 -2.63 23.18
CA TRP A 196 9.26 -2.74 23.52
C TRP A 196 8.55 -3.82 22.71
N TYR A 197 8.88 -3.99 21.42
CA TYR A 197 8.34 -5.09 20.63
C TYR A 197 8.76 -6.46 21.18
N LEU A 198 10.02 -6.63 21.61
CA LEU A 198 10.48 -7.89 22.21
C LEU A 198 9.68 -8.25 23.47
N LYS A 199 9.42 -7.28 24.36
CA LYS A 199 8.56 -7.50 25.54
C LYS A 199 7.13 -7.92 25.16
N ALA A 200 6.56 -7.32 24.12
CA ALA A 200 5.24 -7.72 23.63
C ALA A 200 5.27 -9.12 22.99
N ALA A 201 6.33 -9.45 22.27
CA ALA A 201 6.53 -10.76 21.64
C ALA A 201 6.73 -11.89 22.65
N GLU A 202 7.37 -11.64 23.80
CA GLU A 202 7.45 -12.60 24.91
C GLU A 202 6.05 -13.03 25.40
N GLN A 203 5.06 -12.15 25.26
CA GLN A 203 3.65 -12.39 25.57
C GLN A 203 2.87 -12.92 24.35
N LYS A 204 3.56 -13.47 23.34
CA LYS A 204 2.99 -14.02 22.10
C LYS A 204 2.22 -13.01 21.24
N ASN A 205 2.51 -11.71 21.37
CA ASN A 205 1.90 -10.70 20.50
C ASN A 205 2.46 -10.85 19.07
N SER A 206 1.66 -11.44 18.18
CA SER A 206 2.05 -11.77 16.80
C SER A 206 2.36 -10.52 15.95
N MET A 207 1.69 -9.40 16.22
CA MET A 207 1.94 -8.13 15.56
C MET A 207 3.29 -7.51 15.98
N ALA A 208 3.67 -7.66 17.25
CA ALA A 208 4.99 -7.26 17.72
C ALA A 208 6.09 -8.08 17.06
N MET A 209 5.87 -9.40 16.91
CA MET A 209 6.78 -10.27 16.16
C MET A 209 6.93 -9.83 14.70
N LYS A 210 5.82 -9.52 14.00
CA LYS A 210 5.86 -8.92 12.65
C LYS A 210 6.68 -7.63 12.62
N ASN A 211 6.53 -6.75 13.59
CA ASN A 211 7.29 -5.50 13.65
C ASN A 211 8.77 -5.70 13.97
N ILE A 212 9.13 -6.73 14.75
CA ILE A 212 10.53 -7.14 14.93
C ILE A 212 11.11 -7.61 13.59
N SER A 213 10.38 -8.40 12.80
CA SER A 213 10.81 -8.79 11.47
C SER A 213 11.07 -7.59 10.56
N MET A 214 10.15 -6.62 10.56
CA MET A 214 10.32 -5.39 9.80
C MET A 214 11.55 -4.59 10.26
N TYR A 215 11.81 -4.51 11.57
CA TYR A 215 13.05 -3.91 12.08
C TYR A 215 14.28 -4.61 11.48
N HIS A 216 14.36 -5.94 11.54
CA HIS A 216 15.49 -6.69 10.99
C HIS A 216 15.64 -6.52 9.47
N LEU A 217 14.55 -6.41 8.71
CA LEU A 217 14.61 -6.06 7.28
C LEU A 217 15.29 -4.71 7.05
N THR A 218 15.00 -3.69 7.88
CA THR A 218 15.67 -2.38 7.76
C THR A 218 17.17 -2.44 8.09
N GLN A 219 17.56 -3.36 8.98
CA GLN A 219 18.95 -3.62 9.31
C GLN A 219 19.64 -4.56 8.31
N LYS A 220 18.90 -5.05 7.30
CA LYS A 220 19.34 -6.06 6.33
C LYS A 220 19.74 -7.40 6.97
N ASP A 221 19.21 -7.68 8.16
CA ASP A 221 19.32 -8.97 8.82
C ASP A 221 18.17 -9.86 8.38
N TYR A 222 18.26 -10.33 7.13
CA TYR A 222 17.15 -11.02 6.46
C TYR A 222 16.82 -12.38 7.09
N GLN A 223 17.82 -13.03 7.70
CA GLN A 223 17.60 -14.31 8.37
C GLN A 223 16.78 -14.12 9.65
N GLN A 224 17.14 -13.16 10.51
CA GLN A 224 16.31 -12.82 11.67
C GLN A 224 14.92 -12.32 11.26
N ALA A 225 14.82 -11.52 10.19
CA ALA A 225 13.53 -11.06 9.70
C ALA A 225 12.59 -12.22 9.33
N LYS A 226 13.10 -13.19 8.57
CA LYS A 226 12.35 -14.39 8.18
C LYS A 226 11.95 -15.22 9.41
N ASP A 227 12.87 -15.44 10.35
CA ASP A 227 12.61 -16.24 11.55
C ASP A 227 11.54 -15.61 12.44
N TRP A 228 11.54 -14.27 12.59
CA TRP A 228 10.49 -13.57 13.30
C TRP A 228 9.15 -13.55 12.55
N PHE A 229 9.13 -13.49 11.21
CA PHE A 229 7.89 -13.64 10.46
C PHE A 229 7.30 -15.04 10.64
N HIS A 230 8.14 -16.07 10.66
CA HIS A 230 7.70 -17.43 10.96
C HIS A 230 7.04 -17.50 12.34
N LYS A 231 7.69 -16.98 13.38
CA LYS A 231 7.11 -16.92 14.74
C LYS A 231 5.80 -16.13 14.78
N ALA A 232 5.72 -15.01 14.08
CA ALA A 232 4.51 -14.19 13.98
C ALA A 232 3.35 -14.97 13.33
N PHE A 233 3.64 -15.72 12.26
CA PHE A 233 2.66 -16.58 11.59
C PHE A 233 2.18 -17.72 12.51
N GLU A 234 3.11 -18.41 13.20
CA GLU A 234 2.76 -19.44 14.20
C GLU A 234 1.94 -18.88 15.37
N ALA A 235 2.11 -17.60 15.69
CA ALA A 235 1.31 -16.86 16.68
C ALA A 235 0.00 -16.29 16.11
N GLY A 236 -0.39 -16.62 14.88
CA GLY A 236 -1.67 -16.28 14.26
C GLY A 236 -1.68 -15.06 13.34
N ASN A 237 -0.53 -14.43 13.06
CA ASN A 237 -0.48 -13.33 12.08
C ASN A 237 -0.34 -13.87 10.64
N ALA A 238 -1.46 -14.05 9.95
CA ALA A 238 -1.50 -14.59 8.59
C ALA A 238 -0.64 -13.80 7.57
N ASP A 239 -0.58 -12.47 7.70
CA ASP A 239 0.21 -11.61 6.81
C ASP A 239 1.72 -11.88 6.89
N SER A 240 2.20 -12.46 7.99
CA SER A 240 3.62 -12.79 8.12
C SER A 240 4.05 -13.91 7.16
N ALA A 241 3.15 -14.88 6.88
CA ALA A 241 3.37 -15.86 5.81
C ALA A 241 3.41 -15.19 4.42
N ASN A 242 2.55 -14.19 4.19
CA ASN A 242 2.58 -13.42 2.95
C ASN A 242 3.93 -12.68 2.78
N GLN A 243 4.48 -12.11 3.85
CA GLN A 243 5.80 -11.45 3.80
C GLN A 243 6.93 -12.44 3.50
N ILE A 244 6.89 -13.66 4.04
CA ILE A 244 7.85 -14.72 3.68
C ILE A 244 7.75 -15.05 2.19
N GLY A 245 6.52 -15.14 1.65
CA GLY A 245 6.29 -15.33 0.22
C GLY A 245 6.91 -14.21 -0.64
N ILE A 246 6.79 -12.95 -0.20
CA ILE A 246 7.43 -11.80 -0.85
C ILE A 246 8.96 -11.91 -0.83
N MET A 247 9.54 -12.34 0.29
CA MET A 247 10.98 -12.56 0.40
C MET A 247 11.47 -13.60 -0.61
N TYR A 248 10.73 -14.71 -0.80
CA TYR A 248 11.07 -15.71 -1.81
C TYR A 248 10.84 -15.22 -3.23
N LYS A 249 9.75 -14.50 -3.51
CA LYS A 249 9.45 -13.96 -4.84
C LYS A 249 10.59 -13.06 -5.34
N PHE A 250 11.01 -12.11 -4.50
CA PHE A 250 11.99 -11.10 -4.89
C PHE A 250 13.44 -11.42 -4.48
N GLY A 251 13.68 -12.56 -3.82
CA GLY A 251 15.02 -12.93 -3.35
C GLY A 251 15.59 -11.97 -2.29
N ILE A 252 14.76 -11.53 -1.35
CA ILE A 252 15.17 -10.58 -0.30
C ILE A 252 15.95 -11.34 0.78
N GLY A 253 17.29 -11.34 0.65
CA GLY A 253 18.20 -12.01 1.58
C GLY A 253 18.20 -13.54 1.51
N ILE A 254 17.52 -14.08 0.51
CA ILE A 254 17.45 -15.50 0.15
C ILE A 254 17.43 -15.59 -1.38
N SER A 255 17.75 -16.75 -1.95
CA SER A 255 17.58 -16.94 -3.40
C SER A 255 16.11 -16.85 -3.79
N SER A 256 15.82 -16.21 -4.93
CA SER A 256 14.47 -16.16 -5.47
C SER A 256 13.96 -17.57 -5.77
N ASP A 257 12.73 -17.87 -5.34
CA ASP A 257 12.08 -19.18 -5.48
C ASP A 257 10.57 -18.98 -5.60
N LEU A 258 10.06 -18.93 -6.84
CA LEU A 258 8.65 -18.66 -7.10
C LEU A 258 7.72 -19.78 -6.60
N GLN A 259 8.20 -21.01 -6.56
CA GLN A 259 7.42 -22.15 -6.05
C GLN A 259 7.22 -22.03 -4.55
N LYS A 260 8.28 -21.74 -3.79
CA LYS A 260 8.14 -21.46 -2.35
C LYS A 260 7.32 -20.20 -2.09
N ALA A 261 7.42 -19.18 -2.93
CA ALA A 261 6.56 -18.02 -2.82
C ALA A 261 5.07 -18.40 -2.93
N GLU A 262 4.68 -19.20 -3.94
CA GLU A 262 3.32 -19.73 -4.09
C GLU A 262 2.88 -20.52 -2.84
N GLU A 263 3.73 -21.42 -2.32
CA GLU A 263 3.44 -22.21 -1.11
C GLU A 263 3.16 -21.32 0.10
N TRP A 264 3.97 -20.28 0.32
CA TRP A 264 3.78 -19.34 1.43
C TRP A 264 2.57 -18.44 1.25
N TYR A 265 2.28 -17.98 0.04
CA TYR A 265 1.04 -17.24 -0.24
C TYR A 265 -0.20 -18.10 -0.01
N ARG A 266 -0.13 -19.39 -0.34
CA ARG A 266 -1.21 -20.35 -0.05
C ARG A 266 -1.45 -20.52 1.44
N LYS A 267 -0.39 -20.72 2.23
CA LYS A 267 -0.50 -20.74 3.70
C LYS A 267 -1.09 -19.44 4.25
N ALA A 268 -0.68 -18.29 3.73
CA ALA A 268 -1.20 -17.00 4.14
C ALA A 268 -2.70 -16.86 3.81
N ALA A 269 -3.11 -17.23 2.59
CA ALA A 269 -4.50 -17.19 2.14
C ALA A 269 -5.41 -18.12 2.95
N GLU A 270 -4.96 -19.35 3.23
CA GLU A 270 -5.65 -20.34 4.06
C GLU A 270 -5.79 -19.87 5.52
N ALA A 271 -4.79 -19.15 6.04
CA ALA A 271 -4.82 -18.51 7.35
C ALA A 271 -5.63 -17.19 7.38
N GLY A 272 -6.24 -16.78 6.26
CA GLY A 272 -7.13 -15.61 6.19
C GLY A 272 -6.49 -14.30 5.75
N SER A 273 -5.21 -14.28 5.34
CA SER A 273 -4.58 -13.06 4.81
C SER A 273 -5.18 -12.67 3.46
N ILE A 274 -5.80 -11.50 3.39
CA ILE A 274 -6.33 -10.92 2.15
C ILE A 274 -5.19 -10.64 1.17
N HIS A 275 -4.06 -10.11 1.64
CA HIS A 275 -2.86 -9.90 0.81
C HIS A 275 -2.28 -11.23 0.30
N GLY A 276 -2.31 -12.29 1.14
CA GLY A 276 -1.97 -13.65 0.74
C GLY A 276 -2.84 -14.16 -0.41
N LYS A 277 -4.17 -13.91 -0.36
CA LYS A 277 -5.10 -14.26 -1.45
C LYS A 277 -4.76 -13.54 -2.75
N VAL A 278 -4.46 -12.24 -2.71
CA VAL A 278 -4.09 -11.46 -3.90
C VAL A 278 -2.77 -11.96 -4.49
N ASN A 279 -1.75 -12.14 -3.66
CA ASN A 279 -0.44 -12.59 -4.13
C ASN A 279 -0.46 -14.03 -4.66
N LEU A 280 -1.22 -14.93 -4.02
CA LEU A 280 -1.48 -16.25 -4.59
C LEU A 280 -2.23 -16.11 -5.91
N GLY A 281 -3.33 -15.38 -5.94
CA GLY A 281 -4.18 -15.24 -7.13
C GLY A 281 -3.43 -14.68 -8.33
N THR A 282 -2.58 -13.68 -8.14
CA THR A 282 -1.72 -13.12 -9.19
C THR A 282 -0.66 -14.10 -9.70
N CYS A 283 -0.10 -14.96 -8.82
CA CYS A 283 0.78 -16.04 -9.27
C CYS A 283 0.00 -17.07 -10.11
N LEU A 284 -1.19 -17.44 -9.67
CA LEU A 284 -2.04 -18.43 -10.35
C LEU A 284 -2.57 -17.94 -11.69
N LEU A 285 -2.85 -16.64 -11.84
CA LEU A 285 -3.26 -16.03 -13.12
C LEU A 285 -2.22 -16.18 -14.24
N LYS A 286 -0.94 -16.40 -13.90
CA LYS A 286 0.11 -16.65 -14.91
C LYS A 286 0.10 -18.08 -15.44
N ILE A 287 -0.61 -18.98 -14.75
CA ILE A 287 -0.68 -20.41 -15.05
C ILE A 287 -2.05 -20.70 -15.65
N ARG A 288 -2.09 -21.02 -16.94
CA ARG A 288 -3.33 -21.17 -17.73
C ARG A 288 -4.35 -22.09 -17.06
N GLU A 289 -3.90 -23.23 -16.52
CA GLU A 289 -4.76 -24.21 -15.87
C GLU A 289 -5.35 -23.72 -14.54
N LYS A 290 -4.71 -22.73 -13.90
CA LYS A 290 -5.08 -22.21 -12.57
C LYS A 290 -5.68 -20.81 -12.59
N GLU A 291 -5.88 -20.19 -13.76
CA GLU A 291 -6.42 -18.83 -13.89
C GLU A 291 -7.77 -18.66 -13.18
N LYS A 292 -8.66 -19.65 -13.27
CA LYS A 292 -9.97 -19.63 -12.60
C LYS A 292 -9.87 -19.67 -11.07
N GLU A 293 -8.89 -20.40 -10.54
CA GLU A 293 -8.60 -20.40 -9.10
C GLU A 293 -8.05 -19.02 -8.69
N GLY A 294 -7.10 -18.50 -9.47
CA GLY A 294 -6.46 -17.22 -9.20
C GLY A 294 -7.45 -16.05 -9.17
N ILE A 295 -8.34 -15.98 -10.16
CA ILE A 295 -9.33 -14.91 -10.23
C ILE A 295 -10.39 -15.00 -9.13
N LYS A 296 -10.70 -16.21 -8.65
CA LYS A 296 -11.60 -16.41 -7.51
C LYS A 296 -11.02 -15.77 -6.25
N LEU A 297 -9.74 -16.03 -5.95
CA LEU A 297 -9.05 -15.46 -4.79
C LEU A 297 -8.98 -13.93 -4.87
N ILE A 298 -8.66 -13.39 -6.05
CA ILE A 298 -8.63 -11.94 -6.29
C ILE A 298 -10.02 -11.34 -6.10
N ARG A 299 -11.07 -12.00 -6.58
CA ARG A 299 -12.46 -11.54 -6.41
C ARG A 299 -12.87 -11.48 -4.94
N GLU A 300 -12.53 -12.50 -4.15
CA GLU A 300 -12.79 -12.48 -2.71
C GLU A 300 -12.12 -11.26 -2.05
N ALA A 301 -10.84 -11.02 -2.34
CA ALA A 301 -10.13 -9.85 -1.80
C ALA A 301 -10.68 -8.50 -2.31
N ALA A 302 -11.17 -8.45 -3.56
CA ALA A 302 -11.76 -7.23 -4.13
C ALA A 302 -13.10 -6.87 -3.48
N ILE A 303 -13.89 -7.89 -3.09
CA ILE A 303 -15.16 -7.72 -2.36
C ILE A 303 -14.92 -7.19 -0.95
N GLU A 304 -13.85 -7.64 -0.28
CA GLU A 304 -13.39 -7.09 1.02
C GLU A 304 -12.89 -5.63 0.91
N GLY A 305 -12.85 -5.06 -0.29
CA GLY A 305 -12.56 -3.65 -0.50
C GLY A 305 -11.09 -3.35 -0.80
N LEU A 306 -10.21 -4.35 -0.96
CA LEU A 306 -8.79 -4.07 -1.20
C LEU A 306 -8.57 -3.47 -2.60
N ALA A 307 -8.01 -2.25 -2.65
CA ALA A 307 -7.79 -1.50 -3.91
C ALA A 307 -6.96 -2.29 -4.94
N ASP A 308 -5.94 -3.00 -4.49
CA ASP A 308 -5.05 -3.83 -5.32
C ASP A 308 -5.83 -4.94 -6.01
N ALA A 309 -6.64 -5.66 -5.24
CA ALA A 309 -7.47 -6.76 -5.74
C ALA A 309 -8.51 -6.25 -6.72
N GLN A 310 -9.12 -5.09 -6.45
CA GLN A 310 -10.06 -4.44 -7.37
C GLN A 310 -9.37 -4.04 -8.68
N ASN A 311 -8.15 -3.51 -8.61
CA ASN A 311 -7.36 -3.20 -9.82
C ASN A 311 -7.05 -4.46 -10.64
N TYR A 312 -6.57 -5.53 -9.98
CA TYR A 312 -6.28 -6.80 -10.65
C TYR A 312 -7.53 -7.46 -11.25
N LEU A 313 -8.68 -7.34 -10.57
CA LEU A 313 -9.94 -7.85 -11.09
C LEU A 313 -10.40 -7.05 -12.32
N GLY A 314 -10.22 -5.72 -12.31
CA GLY A 314 -10.45 -4.88 -13.47
C GLY A 314 -9.59 -5.30 -14.67
N GLU A 315 -8.28 -5.51 -14.44
CA GLU A 315 -7.35 -6.00 -15.47
C GLU A 315 -7.75 -7.38 -16.01
N ALA A 316 -8.17 -8.30 -15.14
CA ALA A 316 -8.61 -9.63 -15.55
C ALA A 316 -9.84 -9.58 -16.46
N TYR A 317 -10.82 -8.71 -16.18
CA TYR A 317 -11.96 -8.48 -17.07
C TYR A 317 -11.56 -7.78 -18.36
N PHE A 318 -10.59 -6.87 -18.33
CA PHE A 318 -10.09 -6.21 -19.54
C PHE A 318 -9.37 -7.20 -20.48
N GLN A 319 -8.56 -8.10 -19.93
CA GLN A 319 -7.75 -9.07 -20.69
C GLN A 319 -8.50 -10.39 -20.98
N GLY A 320 -9.53 -10.72 -20.19
CA GLY A 320 -10.20 -12.02 -20.24
C GLY A 320 -9.41 -13.15 -19.57
N HIS A 321 -8.62 -12.85 -18.53
CA HIS A 321 -7.84 -13.84 -17.79
C HIS A 321 -8.67 -14.47 -16.66
N GLY A 322 -8.90 -15.79 -16.73
CA GLY A 322 -9.74 -16.51 -15.77
C GLY A 322 -11.25 -16.15 -15.80
N VAL A 323 -11.64 -15.11 -16.54
CA VAL A 323 -13.02 -14.63 -16.76
C VAL A 323 -13.21 -14.27 -18.23
N SER A 324 -14.46 -14.20 -18.69
CA SER A 324 -14.74 -13.62 -20.01
C SER A 324 -14.38 -12.14 -20.04
N GLN A 325 -13.86 -11.67 -21.18
CA GLN A 325 -13.56 -10.25 -21.38
C GLN A 325 -14.84 -9.41 -21.26
N ASP A 326 -14.79 -8.35 -20.44
CA ASP A 326 -15.90 -7.44 -20.16
C ASP A 326 -15.36 -6.06 -19.76
N LEU A 327 -15.48 -5.08 -20.67
CA LEU A 327 -14.94 -3.73 -20.46
C LEU A 327 -15.75 -2.93 -19.43
N ASP A 328 -17.04 -3.20 -19.29
CA ASP A 328 -17.90 -2.50 -18.34
C ASP A 328 -17.60 -2.97 -16.91
N GLU A 329 -17.41 -4.28 -16.71
CA GLU A 329 -16.94 -4.80 -15.43
C GLU A 329 -15.52 -4.35 -15.11
N ALA A 330 -14.62 -4.31 -16.10
CA ALA A 330 -13.28 -3.76 -15.92
C ALA A 330 -13.34 -2.32 -15.38
N LYS A 331 -14.12 -1.46 -16.04
CA LYS A 331 -14.33 -0.06 -15.64
C LYS A 331 -14.92 0.06 -14.24
N LYS A 332 -15.93 -0.75 -13.89
CA LYS A 332 -16.54 -0.75 -12.55
C LYS A 332 -15.53 -1.05 -11.45
N TRP A 333 -14.69 -2.07 -11.64
CA TRP A 333 -13.69 -2.44 -10.64
C TRP A 333 -12.55 -1.42 -10.53
N TRP A 334 -12.08 -0.88 -11.66
CA TRP A 334 -11.10 0.21 -11.62
C TRP A 334 -11.65 1.48 -10.97
N LEU A 335 -12.92 1.84 -11.18
CA LEU A 335 -13.54 2.98 -10.49
C LEU A 335 -13.56 2.79 -8.97
N LYS A 336 -13.88 1.58 -8.49
CA LYS A 336 -13.81 1.26 -7.05
C LYS A 336 -12.39 1.39 -6.51
N SER A 337 -11.38 0.87 -7.23
CA SER A 337 -9.98 0.97 -6.82
C SER A 337 -9.49 2.43 -6.82
N ALA A 338 -9.80 3.18 -7.88
CA ALA A 338 -9.42 4.58 -8.05
C ALA A 338 -10.02 5.49 -6.97
N ALA A 339 -11.25 5.23 -6.54
CA ALA A 339 -11.95 6.02 -5.51
C ALA A 339 -11.27 5.96 -4.13
N GLN A 340 -10.48 4.93 -3.85
CA GLN A 340 -9.81 4.77 -2.56
C GLN A 340 -8.55 5.64 -2.42
N ASN A 341 -7.95 6.07 -3.54
CA ASN A 341 -6.69 6.81 -3.58
C ASN A 341 -5.58 6.19 -2.72
N ALA A 342 -5.49 4.85 -2.74
CA ALA A 342 -4.60 4.03 -1.92
C ALA A 342 -3.19 3.88 -2.51
N GLY A 343 -2.64 4.94 -3.11
CA GLY A 343 -1.30 4.92 -3.69
C GLY A 343 -1.22 4.18 -5.04
N GLU A 344 -0.21 3.32 -5.20
CA GLU A 344 0.17 2.75 -6.50
C GLU A 344 -0.99 2.02 -7.21
N TYR A 345 -1.75 1.20 -6.51
CA TYR A 345 -2.79 0.39 -7.17
C TYR A 345 -4.01 1.20 -7.59
N SER A 346 -4.42 2.18 -6.77
CA SER A 346 -5.41 3.17 -7.20
C SER A 346 -4.89 4.00 -8.36
N GLY A 347 -3.60 4.36 -8.37
CA GLY A 347 -2.95 5.04 -9.49
C GLY A 347 -2.95 4.21 -10.78
N ARG A 348 -2.66 2.90 -10.71
CA ARG A 348 -2.73 1.99 -11.86
C ARG A 348 -4.15 1.89 -12.40
N ALA A 349 -5.15 1.78 -11.52
CA ALA A 349 -6.55 1.80 -11.92
C ALA A 349 -6.95 3.12 -12.59
N GLN A 350 -6.49 4.26 -12.07
CA GLN A 350 -6.67 5.58 -12.68
C GLN A 350 -6.03 5.65 -14.07
N TYR A 351 -4.81 5.11 -14.23
CA TYR A 351 -4.17 5.02 -15.54
C TYR A 351 -4.99 4.17 -16.54
N SER A 352 -5.45 2.99 -16.12
CA SER A 352 -6.30 2.12 -16.96
C SER A 352 -7.63 2.79 -17.32
N LEU A 353 -8.24 3.55 -16.40
CA LEU A 353 -9.43 4.37 -16.68
C LEU A 353 -9.15 5.49 -17.68
N GLY A 354 -7.99 6.14 -17.58
CA GLY A 354 -7.55 7.15 -18.55
C GLY A 354 -7.41 6.54 -19.95
N ALA A 355 -6.85 5.33 -20.05
CA ALA A 355 -6.66 4.63 -21.32
C ALA A 355 -7.97 4.12 -21.94
N LEU A 356 -8.97 3.77 -21.12
CA LEU A 356 -10.28 3.29 -21.57
C LEU A 356 -11.27 4.44 -21.90
N THR A 357 -11.04 5.64 -21.38
CA THR A 357 -11.93 6.79 -21.54
C THR A 357 -11.73 7.48 -22.89
N GLU A 358 -12.79 7.60 -23.69
CA GLU A 358 -12.75 8.27 -25.00
C GLU A 358 -12.70 9.80 -24.90
N ASP A 359 -13.35 10.39 -23.88
CA ASP A 359 -13.32 11.82 -23.66
C ASP A 359 -11.92 12.27 -23.25
N PHE A 360 -11.34 13.17 -24.05
CA PHE A 360 -9.94 13.57 -23.89
C PHE A 360 -9.68 14.28 -22.55
N GLU A 361 -10.58 15.15 -22.10
CA GLU A 361 -10.39 15.91 -20.86
C GLU A 361 -10.58 15.02 -19.62
N GLU A 362 -11.55 14.11 -19.66
CA GLU A 362 -11.71 13.10 -18.62
C GLU A 362 -10.51 12.13 -18.57
N SER A 363 -10.03 11.66 -19.73
CA SER A 363 -8.82 10.83 -19.84
C SER A 363 -7.59 11.54 -19.26
N LEU A 364 -7.39 12.81 -19.61
CA LEU A 364 -6.31 13.64 -19.08
C LEU A 364 -6.40 13.77 -17.55
N SER A 365 -7.59 14.02 -17.00
CA SER A 365 -7.81 14.09 -15.55
C SER A 365 -7.44 12.79 -14.84
N TRP A 366 -7.74 11.63 -15.44
CA TRP A 366 -7.35 10.34 -14.89
C TRP A 366 -5.83 10.13 -14.91
N TYR A 367 -5.15 10.50 -15.99
CA TYR A 367 -3.69 10.43 -16.04
C TYR A 367 -3.02 11.37 -15.04
N GLU A 368 -3.55 12.58 -14.82
CA GLU A 368 -3.04 13.50 -13.80
C GLU A 368 -3.15 12.90 -12.39
N LYS A 369 -4.30 12.31 -12.04
CA LYS A 369 -4.48 11.61 -10.76
C LYS A 369 -3.52 10.43 -10.61
N ALA A 370 -3.31 9.66 -11.68
CA ALA A 370 -2.37 8.54 -11.67
C ALA A 370 -0.92 9.04 -11.50
N ALA A 371 -0.55 10.13 -12.16
CA ALA A 371 0.77 10.73 -12.04
C ALA A 371 1.04 11.33 -10.65
N ASP A 372 0.01 11.84 -9.98
CA ASP A 372 0.06 12.29 -8.57
C ASP A 372 0.25 11.11 -7.59
N ASN A 373 -0.18 9.91 -7.98
CA ASN A 373 0.12 8.65 -7.29
C ASN A 373 1.48 8.04 -7.73
N ASP A 374 2.37 8.84 -8.33
CA ASP A 374 3.71 8.46 -8.79
C ASP A 374 3.75 7.34 -9.85
N ILE A 375 2.66 7.13 -10.59
CA ILE A 375 2.62 6.15 -11.68
C ILE A 375 3.43 6.66 -12.87
N LYS A 376 4.60 6.06 -13.09
CA LYS A 376 5.56 6.49 -14.11
C LYS A 376 4.98 6.47 -15.52
N VAL A 377 4.19 5.45 -15.86
CA VAL A 377 3.57 5.34 -17.20
C VAL A 377 2.57 6.46 -17.44
N ALA A 378 1.83 6.90 -16.42
CA ALA A 378 0.96 8.06 -16.51
C ALA A 378 1.78 9.36 -16.66
N GLN A 379 2.88 9.50 -15.92
CA GLN A 379 3.80 10.64 -16.06
C GLN A 379 4.38 10.70 -17.47
N GLU A 380 4.76 9.58 -18.06
CA GLU A 380 5.26 9.53 -19.44
C GLU A 380 4.20 9.90 -20.47
N GLU A 381 2.97 9.38 -20.33
CA GLU A 381 1.85 9.76 -21.20
C GLU A 381 1.52 11.25 -21.10
N LEU A 382 1.48 11.81 -19.89
CA LEU A 382 1.31 13.25 -19.70
C LEU A 382 2.46 14.04 -20.33
N ALA A 383 3.70 13.57 -20.24
CA ALA A 383 4.84 14.22 -20.90
C ALA A 383 4.63 14.30 -22.42
N ARG A 384 4.11 13.23 -23.03
CA ARG A 384 3.79 13.19 -24.46
C ARG A 384 2.64 14.12 -24.82
N ILE A 385 1.57 14.13 -24.03
CA ILE A 385 0.41 15.01 -24.24
C ILE A 385 0.82 16.49 -24.13
N TYR A 386 1.55 16.83 -23.06
CA TYR A 386 1.99 18.20 -22.83
C TYR A 386 3.10 18.64 -23.78
N ARG A 387 3.82 17.73 -24.46
CA ARG A 387 4.90 18.07 -25.39
C ARG A 387 4.51 19.15 -26.42
N PHE A 388 3.25 19.15 -26.85
CA PHE A 388 2.72 20.09 -27.83
C PHE A 388 1.84 21.20 -27.22
N LYS A 389 1.51 21.12 -25.92
CA LYS A 389 0.64 22.08 -25.22
C LYS A 389 1.41 22.99 -24.25
N ASP A 390 2.35 22.42 -23.50
CA ASP A 390 3.15 23.09 -22.48
C ASP A 390 4.50 22.38 -22.34
N GLU A 391 5.52 22.95 -23.00
CA GLU A 391 6.87 22.41 -23.04
C GLU A 391 7.51 22.24 -21.66
N VAL A 392 7.21 23.16 -20.72
CA VAL A 392 7.80 23.14 -19.38
C VAL A 392 7.19 21.99 -18.56
N LYS A 393 5.87 21.84 -18.61
CA LYS A 393 5.18 20.70 -17.99
C LYS A 393 5.66 19.37 -18.57
N ALA A 394 5.78 19.28 -19.90
CA ALA A 394 6.25 18.09 -20.57
C ALA A 394 7.63 17.65 -20.07
N PHE A 395 8.57 18.59 -19.93
CA PHE A 395 9.89 18.31 -19.41
C PHE A 395 9.89 17.83 -17.96
N GLU A 396 9.10 18.44 -17.09
CA GLU A 396 9.00 18.01 -15.69
C GLU A 396 8.39 16.60 -15.56
N PHE A 397 7.38 16.27 -16.38
CA PHE A 397 6.83 14.91 -16.41
C PHE A 397 7.84 13.89 -16.94
N TYR A 398 8.60 14.19 -18.00
CA TYR A 398 9.69 13.32 -18.46
C TYR A 398 10.73 13.09 -17.36
N LYS A 399 11.06 14.13 -16.58
CA LYS A 399 12.00 14.05 -15.46
C LYS A 399 11.50 13.13 -14.34
N LYS A 400 10.21 13.22 -13.99
CA LYS A 400 9.59 12.31 -13.01
C LYS A 400 9.61 10.86 -13.51
N ALA A 401 9.11 10.62 -14.72
CA ALA A 401 9.05 9.28 -15.31
C ALA A 401 10.43 8.63 -15.51
N ALA A 402 11.45 9.42 -15.84
CA ALA A 402 12.82 8.93 -16.05
C ALA A 402 13.60 8.63 -14.76
N SER A 403 13.13 9.14 -13.62
CA SER A 403 13.81 8.96 -12.32
C SER A 403 13.52 7.58 -11.73
N ASP A 404 14.50 7.00 -11.03
CA ASP A 404 14.31 5.75 -10.28
C ASP A 404 13.52 6.04 -8.98
N THR A 405 12.52 5.24 -8.67
CA THR A 405 11.82 5.27 -7.38
C THR A 405 12.35 4.17 -6.48
N LYS A 406 12.78 4.51 -5.27
CA LYS A 406 13.24 3.52 -4.29
C LYS A 406 12.09 3.11 -3.38
N HIS A 407 11.77 1.82 -3.38
CA HIS A 407 10.88 1.19 -2.42
C HIS A 407 11.71 0.39 -1.39
N TYR A 408 11.06 -0.12 -0.34
CA TYR A 408 11.74 -0.93 0.67
C TYR A 408 12.23 -2.25 0.05
N GLY A 409 13.53 -2.34 -0.21
CA GLY A 409 14.17 -3.56 -0.72
C GLY A 409 14.22 -3.72 -2.24
N TYR A 410 13.60 -2.81 -3.00
CA TYR A 410 13.59 -2.84 -4.48
C TYR A 410 13.61 -1.40 -5.04
N THR A 411 14.22 -1.21 -6.21
CA THR A 411 14.23 0.08 -6.93
C THR A 411 13.47 -0.08 -8.24
N GLU A 412 12.36 0.64 -8.38
CA GLU A 412 11.67 0.77 -9.64
C GLU A 412 12.48 1.68 -10.56
N LYS A 413 12.87 1.16 -11.73
CA LYS A 413 13.66 1.90 -12.70
C LYS A 413 12.81 2.92 -13.43
N GLY A 414 13.41 4.07 -13.74
CA GLY A 414 12.76 5.06 -14.59
C GLY A 414 12.49 4.53 -16.00
N ILE A 415 11.46 5.07 -16.66
CA ILE A 415 11.03 4.60 -17.99
C ILE A 415 12.12 4.90 -19.04
N PRO A 416 12.59 3.89 -19.81
CA PRO A 416 13.65 4.09 -20.78
C PRO A 416 13.32 5.12 -21.87
N TYR A 417 12.05 5.18 -22.30
CA TYR A 417 11.59 6.20 -23.23
C TYR A 417 11.74 7.62 -22.66
N ALA A 418 11.26 7.85 -21.44
CA ALA A 418 11.40 9.16 -20.78
C ALA A 418 12.88 9.53 -20.56
N GLN A 419 13.72 8.57 -20.19
CA GLN A 419 15.18 8.77 -20.11
C GLN A 419 15.76 9.17 -21.47
N TYR A 420 15.41 8.48 -22.55
CA TYR A 420 15.83 8.84 -23.90
C TYR A 420 15.34 10.24 -24.31
N SER A 421 14.07 10.57 -24.05
CA SER A 421 13.49 11.89 -24.35
C SER A 421 14.17 13.02 -23.58
N LEU A 422 14.54 12.82 -22.31
CA LEU A 422 15.39 13.78 -21.58
C LEU A 422 16.77 13.93 -22.22
N GLY A 423 17.33 12.83 -22.71
CA GLY A 423 18.55 12.83 -23.51
C GLY A 423 18.44 13.78 -24.70
N GLU A 424 17.36 13.66 -25.48
CA GLU A 424 17.09 14.51 -26.64
C GLU A 424 16.87 15.98 -26.25
N CYS A 425 16.16 16.24 -25.15
CA CYS A 425 15.95 17.60 -24.64
C CYS A 425 17.29 18.28 -24.35
N TYR A 426 18.19 17.60 -23.63
CA TYR A 426 19.51 18.13 -23.36
C TYR A 426 20.44 18.16 -24.58
N GLU A 427 20.29 17.26 -25.55
CA GLU A 427 21.17 17.28 -26.73
C GLU A 427 20.80 18.41 -27.70
N PHE A 428 19.51 18.56 -27.98
CA PHE A 428 19.01 19.47 -29.02
C PHE A 428 18.47 20.79 -28.49
N GLY A 429 18.26 20.90 -27.18
CA GLY A 429 17.66 22.05 -26.53
C GLY A 429 16.14 22.12 -26.74
N PHE A 430 15.48 20.95 -26.81
CA PHE A 430 14.02 20.89 -26.87
C PHE A 430 13.39 21.22 -25.52
N LEU A 431 12.09 21.54 -25.55
CA LEU A 431 11.29 21.83 -24.35
C LEU A 431 11.83 22.97 -23.48
N LYS A 432 12.42 24.00 -24.13
CA LYS A 432 13.07 25.16 -23.47
C LYS A 432 14.20 24.80 -22.51
N VAL A 433 14.87 23.66 -22.74
CA VAL A 433 16.01 23.22 -21.94
C VAL A 433 17.31 23.65 -22.60
N ASP A 434 18.26 24.14 -21.80
CA ASP A 434 19.60 24.45 -22.30
C ASP A 434 20.35 23.19 -22.75
N LYS A 435 21.02 23.30 -23.90
CA LYS A 435 21.84 22.23 -24.45
C LYS A 435 22.95 21.83 -23.47
N ASN A 436 23.01 20.53 -23.16
CA ASN A 436 23.99 19.95 -22.26
C ASN A 436 24.30 18.49 -22.65
N LEU A 437 25.30 18.30 -23.51
CA LEU A 437 25.68 16.98 -24.00
C LEU A 437 26.06 16.00 -22.87
N LYS A 438 26.66 16.49 -21.78
CA LYS A 438 27.03 15.64 -20.63
C LYS A 438 25.78 15.06 -19.94
N LYS A 439 24.75 15.89 -19.75
CA LYS A 439 23.46 15.42 -19.23
C LYS A 439 22.73 14.51 -20.22
N ALA A 440 22.79 14.82 -21.52
CA ALA A 440 22.20 13.97 -22.55
C ALA A 440 22.80 12.56 -22.54
N LEU A 441 24.13 12.46 -22.56
CA LEU A 441 24.84 11.18 -22.51
C LEU A 441 24.56 10.38 -21.24
N LYS A 442 24.37 11.06 -20.10
CA LYS A 442 23.96 10.40 -18.86
C LYS A 442 22.63 9.67 -19.05
N TRP A 443 21.62 10.37 -19.55
CA TRP A 443 20.28 9.81 -19.71
C TRP A 443 20.19 8.74 -20.79
N TYR A 444 20.88 8.92 -21.93
CA TYR A 444 21.00 7.86 -22.93
C TYR A 444 21.65 6.60 -22.36
N LYS A 445 22.68 6.73 -21.52
CA LYS A 445 23.29 5.56 -20.85
C LYS A 445 22.33 4.86 -19.90
N GLU A 446 21.51 5.58 -19.14
CA GLU A 446 20.50 4.95 -18.27
C GLU A 446 19.46 4.18 -19.08
N ALA A 447 18.95 4.76 -20.18
CA ALA A 447 18.02 4.06 -21.07
C ALA A 447 18.67 2.83 -21.72
N ALA A 448 19.94 2.95 -22.15
CA ALA A 448 20.69 1.87 -22.77
C ALA A 448 21.00 0.70 -21.82
N LYS A 449 21.19 0.94 -20.51
CA LYS A 449 21.31 -0.15 -19.51
C LYS A 449 20.05 -1.01 -19.42
N GLN A 450 18.92 -0.46 -19.85
CA GLN A 450 17.64 -1.15 -19.96
C GLN A 450 17.38 -1.65 -21.39
N GLU A 451 18.45 -1.80 -22.19
CA GLU A 451 18.43 -2.30 -23.58
C GLU A 451 17.54 -1.50 -24.53
N TYR A 452 17.27 -0.23 -24.21
CA TYR A 452 16.45 0.62 -25.06
C TYR A 452 17.20 0.98 -26.35
N PHE A 453 16.77 0.37 -27.46
CA PHE A 453 17.47 0.41 -28.74
C PHE A 453 17.75 1.83 -29.28
N PRO A 454 16.80 2.79 -29.24
CA PRO A 454 17.08 4.16 -29.71
C PRO A 454 18.22 4.83 -28.94
N ALA A 455 18.35 4.57 -27.64
CA ALA A 455 19.45 5.10 -26.84
C ALA A 455 20.80 4.47 -27.20
N LEU A 456 20.83 3.15 -27.42
CA LEU A 456 22.03 2.43 -27.89
C LEU A 456 22.50 2.97 -29.25
N ALA A 457 21.56 3.12 -30.20
CA ALA A 457 21.85 3.67 -31.52
C ALA A 457 22.38 5.11 -31.45
N ARG A 458 21.78 5.95 -30.60
CA ARG A 458 22.21 7.34 -30.41
C ARG A 458 23.61 7.42 -29.80
N LEU A 459 23.91 6.60 -28.79
CA LEU A 459 25.24 6.54 -28.18
C LEU A 459 26.31 6.10 -29.20
N GLY A 460 26.02 5.08 -30.01
CA GLY A 460 26.93 4.64 -31.08
C GLY A 460 27.19 5.71 -32.14
N PHE A 461 26.15 6.47 -32.51
CA PHE A 461 26.29 7.60 -33.43
C PHE A 461 27.16 8.72 -32.85
N ILE A 462 26.95 9.10 -31.58
CA ILE A 462 27.76 10.13 -30.91
C ILE A 462 29.23 9.68 -30.80
N GLN A 463 29.48 8.41 -30.46
CA GLN A 463 30.83 7.85 -30.38
C GLN A 463 31.56 7.90 -31.74
N LYS A 464 30.91 7.42 -32.81
CA LYS A 464 31.47 7.45 -34.18
C LYS A 464 31.81 8.86 -34.66
N ILE A 465 31.12 9.85 -34.12
CA ILE A 465 31.36 11.26 -34.40
C ILE A 465 32.54 11.81 -33.60
N GLN A 466 32.65 11.45 -32.32
CA GLN A 466 33.78 11.83 -31.46
C GLN A 466 35.09 11.25 -32.00
N GLU A 467 35.07 10.00 -32.47
CA GLU A 467 36.22 9.35 -33.15
C GLU A 467 36.65 10.07 -34.43
N LYS A 468 35.78 10.87 -35.05
CA LYS A 468 36.05 11.65 -36.26
C LYS A 468 36.47 13.11 -35.99
N ASN A 469 36.69 13.50 -34.73
CA ASN A 469 37.04 14.88 -34.33
C ASN A 469 36.10 15.97 -34.90
N LEU A 470 34.83 15.64 -35.13
CA LEU A 470 33.85 16.61 -35.62
C LEU A 470 33.37 17.51 -34.47
N THR A 471 33.35 18.83 -34.67
CA THR A 471 32.88 19.79 -33.65
C THR A 471 31.34 19.72 -33.47
N LEU A 472 30.82 20.09 -32.29
CA LEU A 472 29.38 20.11 -31.98
C LEU A 472 28.54 20.82 -33.06
N THR A 473 29.09 21.89 -33.63
CA THR A 473 28.49 22.67 -34.72
C THR A 473 28.46 21.90 -36.05
N GLN A 474 29.50 21.14 -36.38
CA GLN A 474 29.55 20.29 -37.58
C GLN A 474 28.59 19.10 -37.48
N ILE A 475 28.42 18.56 -36.27
CA ILE A 475 27.44 17.51 -35.95
C ILE A 475 26.02 18.01 -36.21
N GLN A 476 25.68 19.17 -35.64
CA GLN A 476 24.36 19.80 -35.81
C GLN A 476 24.07 20.16 -37.28
N LYS A 477 25.08 20.63 -38.04
CA LYS A 477 24.93 20.96 -39.46
C LYS A 477 24.70 19.73 -40.35
N LYS A 478 25.31 18.58 -40.02
CA LYS A 478 25.05 17.30 -40.70
C LYS A 478 23.67 16.73 -40.36
N LEU A 479 23.22 16.87 -39.11
CA LEU A 479 21.87 16.45 -38.70
C LEU A 479 20.76 17.32 -39.31
N LYS A 480 20.98 18.63 -39.45
CA LYS A 480 20.04 19.55 -40.12
C LYS A 480 19.82 19.20 -41.60
N ARG A 481 20.80 18.56 -42.25
CA ARG A 481 20.69 18.02 -43.63
C ARG A 481 19.98 16.66 -43.71
N ILE A 482 19.83 15.94 -42.60
CA ILE A 482 19.04 14.70 -42.54
C ILE A 482 17.57 15.06 -42.27
N ASN A 483 17.30 16.12 -41.50
CA ASN A 483 15.96 16.69 -41.26
C ASN A 483 15.39 17.52 -42.44
N SER A 484 15.97 17.44 -43.65
CA SER A 484 15.36 17.99 -44.87
C SER A 484 14.53 16.94 -45.63
N LEU A 485 14.29 15.78 -45.04
CA LEU A 485 13.18 14.89 -45.36
C LEU A 485 11.91 15.39 -44.64
N PRO A 486 10.71 15.13 -45.18
CA PRO A 486 9.57 16.03 -45.13
C PRO A 486 9.15 16.41 -43.71
N THR A 487 8.74 17.68 -43.60
CA THR A 487 8.29 18.37 -42.40
C THR A 487 7.28 17.57 -41.60
N THR A 488 7.51 17.51 -40.28
CA THR A 488 6.62 17.34 -39.11
C THR A 488 5.23 16.69 -39.21
N GLU A 489 4.48 16.75 -40.30
CA GLU A 489 3.19 16.04 -40.47
C GLU A 489 3.35 14.58 -40.90
N GLU A 490 4.28 14.25 -41.79
CA GLU A 490 4.42 12.87 -42.29
C GLU A 490 5.10 11.93 -41.28
N LEU A 491 6.01 12.45 -40.44
CA LEU A 491 6.56 11.70 -39.31
C LEU A 491 5.56 11.56 -38.16
N ASN A 492 4.64 12.54 -37.99
CA ASN A 492 3.56 12.45 -37.01
C ASN A 492 2.62 11.29 -37.37
N ILE A 493 2.34 11.02 -38.64
CA ILE A 493 1.45 9.91 -39.05
C ILE A 493 2.08 8.53 -38.76
N HIS A 494 3.41 8.39 -38.84
CA HIS A 494 4.08 7.12 -38.46
C HIS A 494 4.24 6.93 -36.94
N ILE A 495 4.33 8.01 -36.16
CA ILE A 495 4.38 7.94 -34.69
C ILE A 495 2.97 7.78 -34.10
N ILE A 496 1.93 8.33 -34.74
CA ILE A 496 0.52 8.16 -34.37
C ILE A 496 0.06 6.71 -34.59
N ASN A 497 0.55 6.02 -35.62
CA ASN A 497 0.19 4.62 -35.88
C ASN A 497 0.96 3.58 -35.03
N GLY A 498 1.98 3.99 -34.28
CA GLY A 498 2.69 3.13 -33.31
C GLY A 498 1.99 2.97 -31.96
N ALA A 499 0.83 3.60 -31.79
CA ALA A 499 0.06 3.64 -30.54
C ALA A 499 -0.86 2.42 -30.30
N PHE A 500 -0.55 1.24 -30.84
CA PHE A 500 -1.29 0.01 -30.54
C PHE A 500 -0.50 -0.90 -29.60
N PHE A 501 -0.98 -0.97 -28.35
CA PHE A 501 -0.70 -1.99 -27.34
C PHE A 501 0.77 -2.28 -27.01
N TYR A 502 1.30 -1.59 -25.99
CA TYR A 502 2.19 -2.26 -25.04
C TYR A 502 1.30 -2.89 -23.97
N PRO A 503 1.20 -4.23 -23.87
CA PRO A 503 0.80 -4.83 -22.62
C PRO A 503 1.81 -4.40 -21.57
N VAL A 504 1.33 -4.07 -20.37
CA VAL A 504 2.15 -3.96 -19.16
C VAL A 504 2.83 -5.33 -18.94
N ILE A 505 3.96 -5.56 -19.60
CA ILE A 505 4.85 -6.65 -19.25
C ILE A 505 5.55 -6.16 -18.00
N GLU A 506 5.10 -6.68 -16.85
CA GLU A 506 5.80 -6.59 -15.59
C GLU A 506 7.31 -6.76 -15.83
N THR A 507 8.10 -5.83 -15.28
CA THR A 507 9.52 -6.02 -15.01
C THR A 507 9.68 -7.14 -13.97
N SER A 508 9.39 -8.37 -14.38
CA SER A 508 9.86 -9.58 -13.73
C SER A 508 11.06 -10.08 -14.51
N HIS A 509 12.15 -10.35 -13.79
CA HIS A 509 13.22 -11.22 -14.23
C HIS A 509 12.63 -12.61 -14.53
N ASP A 510 12.03 -12.78 -15.69
CA ASP A 510 11.58 -14.10 -16.14
C ASP A 510 11.98 -14.28 -17.61
N GLN A 511 13.13 -14.92 -17.80
CA GLN A 511 13.52 -15.52 -19.06
C GLN A 511 12.62 -16.73 -19.30
N ASN A 512 11.38 -16.50 -19.75
CA ASN A 512 10.61 -17.54 -20.42
C ASN A 512 9.82 -16.93 -21.57
N LYS A 513 10.34 -17.19 -22.78
CA LYS A 513 9.73 -16.89 -24.07
C LYS A 513 8.27 -17.38 -24.09
N ARG A 514 7.31 -16.45 -24.12
CA ARG A 514 6.04 -16.66 -24.81
C ARG A 514 5.96 -15.68 -25.96
N ILE A 515 6.23 -16.19 -27.16
CA ILE A 515 5.81 -15.59 -28.42
C ILE A 515 4.28 -15.54 -28.33
N MET A 516 3.71 -14.33 -28.26
CA MET A 516 2.27 -14.16 -28.41
C MET A 516 1.87 -14.66 -29.80
N ASP A 517 0.86 -15.52 -29.84
CA ASP A 517 0.16 -15.89 -31.07
C ASP A 517 -0.55 -14.63 -31.63
N PRO A 518 -0.24 -14.15 -32.85
CA PRO A 518 -0.80 -12.91 -33.39
C PRO A 518 -2.31 -12.93 -33.69
N GLN A 519 -3.02 -14.04 -33.44
CA GLN A 519 -4.39 -14.22 -33.93
C GLN A 519 -5.53 -13.68 -33.05
N VAL A 520 -5.28 -13.02 -31.90
CA VAL A 520 -6.37 -12.68 -30.94
C VAL A 520 -6.64 -11.17 -30.78
N MET A 521 -5.97 -10.28 -31.52
CA MET A 521 -6.46 -8.89 -31.66
C MET A 521 -7.52 -8.83 -32.76
N LYS A 522 -8.80 -8.73 -32.40
CA LYS A 522 -9.84 -8.28 -33.35
C LYS A 522 -9.63 -6.81 -33.66
N VAL A 523 -8.72 -6.57 -34.58
CA VAL A 523 -8.50 -5.30 -35.27
C VAL A 523 -9.83 -4.83 -35.89
N PRO A 524 -10.27 -3.57 -35.68
CA PRO A 524 -11.49 -3.03 -36.28
C PRO A 524 -11.52 -3.28 -37.79
N THR A 525 -12.67 -3.64 -38.35
CA THR A 525 -12.83 -3.97 -39.77
C THR A 525 -12.30 -2.85 -40.69
N SER A 526 -12.42 -1.59 -40.25
CA SER A 526 -11.87 -0.41 -40.90
C SER A 526 -10.34 -0.43 -41.00
N PHE A 527 -9.64 -0.91 -39.98
CA PHE A 527 -8.17 -0.99 -39.97
C PHE A 527 -7.65 -2.13 -40.85
N LYS A 528 -8.37 -3.27 -40.92
CA LYS A 528 -8.07 -4.32 -41.91
C LYS A 528 -8.17 -3.79 -43.34
N ILE A 529 -9.20 -2.99 -43.64
CA ILE A 529 -9.37 -2.38 -44.97
C ILE A 529 -8.23 -1.41 -45.28
N ILE A 530 -7.83 -0.56 -44.33
CA ILE A 530 -6.74 0.41 -44.50
C ILE A 530 -5.40 -0.30 -44.73
N VAL A 531 -5.05 -1.32 -43.94
CA VAL A 531 -3.80 -2.10 -44.13
C VAL A 531 -3.80 -2.82 -45.48
N THR A 532 -4.95 -3.35 -45.90
CA THR A 532 -5.06 -4.02 -47.20
C THR A 532 -4.88 -3.03 -48.36
N LEU A 533 -5.46 -1.83 -48.25
CA LEU A 533 -5.30 -0.75 -49.23
C LEU A 533 -3.86 -0.24 -49.31
N ILE A 534 -3.18 -0.05 -48.17
CA ILE A 534 -1.77 0.36 -48.11
C ILE A 534 -0.87 -0.71 -48.74
N SER A 535 -1.14 -1.99 -48.47
CA SER A 535 -0.40 -3.11 -49.06
C SER A 535 -0.57 -3.19 -50.58
N LEU A 536 -1.80 -2.95 -51.08
CA LEU A 536 -2.09 -2.87 -52.51
C LEU A 536 -1.38 -1.68 -53.18
N LEU A 537 -1.34 -0.52 -52.51
CA LEU A 537 -0.66 0.67 -53.01
C LEU A 537 0.86 0.44 -53.12
N LEU A 538 1.47 -0.20 -52.13
CA LEU A 538 2.88 -0.60 -52.14
C LEU A 538 3.20 -1.56 -53.28
N LEU A 539 2.34 -2.55 -53.53
CA LEU A 539 2.51 -3.49 -54.65
C LEU A 539 2.42 -2.80 -56.01
N LEU A 540 1.51 -1.83 -56.17
CA LEU A 540 1.40 -1.03 -57.39
C LEU A 540 2.64 -0.15 -57.62
N ILE A 541 3.19 0.46 -56.57
CA ILE A 541 4.42 1.24 -56.64
C ILE A 541 5.62 0.36 -57.03
N ILE A 542 5.75 -0.81 -56.41
CA ILE A 542 6.82 -1.77 -56.74
C ILE A 542 6.70 -2.25 -58.20
N SER A 543 5.48 -2.57 -58.65
CA SER A 543 5.20 -2.94 -60.05
C SER A 543 5.57 -1.83 -61.02
N TYR A 544 5.22 -0.57 -60.71
CA TYR A 544 5.57 0.59 -61.53
C TYR A 544 7.09 0.81 -61.60
N ILE A 545 7.80 0.67 -60.49
CA ILE A 545 9.26 0.79 -60.46
C ILE A 545 9.91 -0.33 -61.29
N LEU A 546 9.46 -1.59 -61.13
CA LEU A 546 10.00 -2.72 -61.87
C LEU A 546 9.76 -2.60 -63.38
N THR A 547 8.55 -2.19 -63.79
CA THR A 547 8.23 -1.96 -65.20
C THR A 547 9.01 -0.79 -65.79
N SER A 548 9.20 0.29 -65.04
CA SER A 548 10.04 1.42 -65.45
C SER A 548 11.52 1.04 -65.57
N LEU A 549 12.02 0.21 -64.65
CA LEU A 549 13.39 -0.32 -64.69
C LEU A 549 13.58 -1.27 -65.88
N LEU A 550 12.59 -2.12 -66.17
CA LEU A 550 12.61 -3.02 -67.31
C LEU A 550 12.60 -2.24 -68.64
N LEU A 551 11.79 -1.18 -68.73
CA LEU A 551 11.74 -0.29 -69.88
C LEU A 551 13.08 0.45 -70.07
N TYR A 552 13.68 0.93 -68.98
CA TYR A 552 15.00 1.56 -69.01
C TYR A 552 16.10 0.59 -69.50
N ILE A 553 16.08 -0.66 -69.04
CA ILE A 553 17.00 -1.71 -69.50
C ILE A 553 16.78 -1.99 -70.99
N LEU A 554 15.53 -2.14 -71.44
CA LEU A 554 15.20 -2.39 -72.85
C LEU A 554 15.64 -1.23 -73.77
N ILE A 555 15.48 0.01 -73.34
CA ILE A 555 15.93 1.21 -74.08
C ILE A 555 17.46 1.30 -74.09
N SER A 556 18.15 0.82 -73.05
CA SER A 556 19.62 0.86 -72.95
C SER A 556 20.32 -0.24 -73.77
N PHE A 557 19.57 -1.24 -74.26
CA PHE A 557 20.06 -2.35 -75.09
C PHE A 557 19.76 -2.19 -76.59
N ASN A 558 19.01 -1.15 -76.97
CA ASN A 558 18.83 -0.69 -78.35
C ASN A 558 19.81 0.47 -78.62
#